data_AF-A0A2T4Z8Z7-F1
#
_entry.id   AF-A0A2T4Z8Z7-F1
#
_cell.length_a   1.000
_cell.length_b   1.000
_cell.length_c   1.000
_cell.angle_alpha   90.00
_cell.angle_beta   90.00
_cell.angle_gamma   90.00
#
_symmetry.space_group_name_H-M   'P 1'
#
loop_
_entity.id
_entity.type
_entity.pdbx_description
1 polymer ?
#
loop_
_entity_poly.entity_id
_entity_poly.type
_entity_poly.pdbx_seq_one_letter_code
_entity_poly.pdbx_strand_id
1 'polypeptide(L)'
;MGERMSNATAYKGRRDYIACDDLDFGWTQQELHIFREMWEKGKPGYEIAKTLKRSRDEIGILIIDQTRQGMISPRKGGWFGIETRGETI
;
A
#
# COMPACT_ATOMS: atom_id res chain seq x y z
N MET A 1 21.81 -41.10 23.04
CA MET A 1 21.28 -40.30 24.18
C MET A 1 21.89 -38.91 24.04
N GLY A 2 21.26 -37.97 23.32
CA GLY A 2 20.24 -37.06 23.87
C GLY A 2 20.97 -36.00 24.71
N GLU A 3 21.34 -34.83 24.20
CA GLU A 3 20.42 -33.73 23.90
C GLU A 3 21.06 -32.73 22.91
N ARG A 4 20.33 -32.39 21.85
CA ARG A 4 20.61 -31.23 21.00
C ARG A 4 19.66 -30.14 21.48
N MET A 5 20.06 -29.36 22.49
CA MET A 5 19.25 -28.22 22.94
C MET A 5 19.63 -26.96 22.19
N SER A 6 18.62 -26.47 21.47
CA SER A 6 18.51 -25.22 20.77
C SER A 6 18.97 -24.01 21.59
N ASN A 7 19.91 -23.23 21.08
CA ASN A 7 20.03 -21.83 21.49
C ASN A 7 18.99 -21.01 20.73
N ALA A 8 17.73 -21.16 21.14
CA ALA A 8 16.73 -20.11 20.97
C ALA A 8 17.16 -18.96 21.89
N THR A 9 17.97 -18.06 21.36
CA THR A 9 18.32 -16.83 22.08
C THR A 9 17.05 -16.01 22.21
N ALA A 10 16.47 -16.06 23.40
CA ALA A 10 15.27 -15.37 23.81
C ALA A 10 15.27 -13.90 23.35
N TYR A 11 14.27 -13.51 22.56
CA TYR A 11 13.99 -12.10 22.30
C TYR A 11 13.51 -11.46 23.61
N LYS A 12 14.45 -10.80 24.28
CA LYS A 12 14.27 -10.05 25.52
C LYS A 12 13.43 -8.78 25.26
N GLY A 13 12.13 -8.87 25.53
CA GLY A 13 11.35 -7.82 26.20
C GLY A 13 11.28 -6.41 25.58
N ARG A 14 11.14 -6.27 24.26
CA ARG A 14 10.67 -5.00 23.66
C ARG A 14 9.17 -5.09 23.36
N ARG A 15 8.36 -4.22 23.99
CA ARG A 15 6.96 -3.98 23.60
C ARG A 15 6.97 -2.95 22.47
N ASP A 16 7.47 -3.35 21.32
CA ASP A 16 7.53 -2.49 20.15
C ASP A 16 6.10 -2.31 19.60
N TYR A 17 5.66 -1.06 19.42
CA TYR A 17 4.44 -0.76 18.68
C TYR A 17 4.77 -0.75 17.20
N ILE A 18 4.13 -1.65 16.45
CA ILE A 18 4.23 -1.71 15.00
C ILE A 18 2.97 -1.03 14.46
N ALA A 19 3.14 0.13 13.82
CA ALA A 19 2.03 0.79 13.15
C ALA A 19 1.53 -0.09 12.01
N CYS A 20 0.20 -0.18 11.86
CA CYS A 20 -0.46 -0.92 10.78
C CYS A 20 -0.12 -2.42 10.74
N ASP A 21 0.07 -3.08 11.89
CA ASP A 21 0.34 -4.54 11.92
C ASP A 21 -0.80 -5.38 11.32
N ASP A 22 -1.99 -4.80 11.28
CA ASP A 22 -3.23 -5.39 10.81
C ASP A 22 -3.42 -5.28 9.29
N LEU A 23 -2.58 -4.49 8.60
CA LEU A 23 -2.68 -4.28 7.16
C LEU A 23 -1.88 -5.32 6.36
N ASP A 24 -2.39 -5.69 5.19
CA ASP A 24 -1.72 -6.60 4.26
C ASP A 24 -1.02 -5.83 3.13
N PHE A 25 0.32 -5.79 3.21
CA PHE A 25 1.17 -5.16 2.20
C PHE A 25 1.64 -6.14 1.10
N GLY A 26 1.04 -7.33 1.01
CA GLY A 26 1.21 -8.26 -0.09
C GLY A 26 0.43 -7.82 -1.33
N TRP A 27 1.15 -7.62 -2.44
CA TRP A 27 0.56 -7.20 -3.72
C TRP A 27 0.90 -8.19 -4.83
N THR A 28 -0.12 -8.60 -5.58
CA THR A 28 0.07 -9.35 -6.83
C THR A 28 0.49 -8.41 -7.96
N GLN A 29 1.14 -8.95 -8.99
CA GLN A 29 1.50 -8.17 -10.18
C GLN A 29 0.28 -7.56 -10.89
N GLN A 30 -0.86 -8.25 -10.88
CA GLN A 30 -2.10 -7.76 -11.45
C GLN A 30 -2.65 -6.56 -10.66
N GLU A 31 -2.66 -6.62 -9.33
CA GLU A 31 -3.09 -5.50 -8.48
C GLU A 31 -2.19 -4.28 -8.68
N LEU A 32 -0.86 -4.50 -8.74
CA LEU A 32 0.11 -3.44 -9.01
C LEU A 32 -0.10 -2.79 -10.38
N HIS A 33 -0.45 -3.58 -11.40
CA HIS A 33 -0.76 -3.05 -12.74
C HIS A 33 -2.02 -2.18 -12.72
N ILE A 34 -3.12 -2.68 -12.15
CA ILE A 34 -4.39 -1.94 -12.05
C ILE A 34 -4.19 -0.66 -11.23
N PHE A 35 -3.45 -0.74 -10.12
CA PHE A 35 -3.11 0.41 -9.29
C PHE A 35 -2.42 1.51 -10.11
N ARG A 36 -1.36 1.16 -10.86
CA ARG A 36 -0.60 2.14 -11.66
C ARG A 36 -1.45 2.75 -12.77
N GLU A 37 -2.22 1.93 -13.48
CA GLU A 37 -3.12 2.39 -14.54
C GLU A 37 -4.16 3.39 -14.00
N MET A 38 -4.78 3.09 -12.85
CA MET A 38 -5.74 4.00 -12.23
C MET A 38 -5.08 5.28 -11.69
N TRP A 39 -3.88 5.16 -11.13
CA TRP A 39 -3.10 6.30 -10.65
C TRP A 39 -2.77 7.28 -11.79
N GLU A 40 -2.27 6.76 -12.92
CA GLU A 40 -1.98 7.53 -14.13
C GLU A 40 -3.22 8.19 -14.71
N LYS A 41 -4.37 7.49 -14.68
CA LYS A 41 -5.69 8.03 -15.09
C LYS A 41 -6.24 9.10 -14.17
N GLY A 42 -5.52 9.48 -13.11
CA GLY A 42 -5.97 10.54 -12.23
C GLY A 42 -7.01 10.08 -11.19
N LYS A 43 -7.30 8.78 -11.06
CA LYS A 43 -8.36 8.28 -10.17
C LYS A 43 -8.02 8.49 -8.69
N PRO A 44 -8.95 8.90 -7.83
CA PRO A 44 -8.68 9.09 -6.41
C PRO A 44 -8.36 7.76 -5.72
N GLY A 45 -7.55 7.81 -4.66
CA GLY A 45 -7.08 6.62 -3.94
C GLY A 45 -8.21 5.77 -3.35
N TYR A 46 -9.33 6.40 -2.94
CA TYR A 46 -10.50 5.65 -2.45
C TYR A 46 -11.22 4.86 -3.57
N GLU A 47 -11.19 5.32 -4.82
CA GLU A 47 -11.69 4.54 -5.96
C GLU A 47 -10.77 3.38 -6.27
N ILE A 48 -9.45 3.58 -6.20
CA ILE A 48 -8.46 2.51 -6.37
C ILE A 48 -8.66 1.43 -5.31
N ALA A 49 -8.81 1.83 -4.03
CA ALA A 49 -9.10 0.92 -2.92
C ALA A 49 -10.37 0.10 -3.16
N LYS A 50 -11.44 0.75 -3.63
CA LYS A 50 -12.70 0.10 -3.98
C LYS A 50 -12.52 -0.92 -5.11
N THR A 51 -11.78 -0.56 -6.17
CA THR A 51 -11.52 -1.45 -7.31
C THR A 51 -10.72 -2.68 -6.90
N LEU A 52 -9.68 -2.50 -6.08
CA LEU A 52 -8.82 -3.60 -5.61
C LEU A 52 -9.43 -4.38 -4.44
N LYS A 53 -10.54 -3.91 -3.86
CA LYS A 53 -11.16 -4.44 -2.65
C LYS A 53 -10.18 -4.50 -1.47
N ARG A 54 -9.39 -3.44 -1.32
CA ARG A 54 -8.34 -3.28 -0.29
C ARG A 54 -8.64 -2.11 0.63
N SER A 55 -7.95 -2.03 1.76
CA SER A 55 -8.06 -0.89 2.67
C SER A 55 -7.56 0.40 2.00
N ARG A 56 -8.14 1.54 2.36
CA ARG A 56 -7.64 2.84 1.91
C ARG A 56 -6.23 3.11 2.43
N ASP A 57 -5.93 2.64 3.64
CA ASP A 57 -4.63 2.84 4.27
C ASP A 57 -3.55 2.03 3.55
N GLU A 58 -3.85 0.79 3.13
CA GLU A 58 -2.97 -0.04 2.29
C GLU A 58 -2.62 0.66 0.97
N ILE A 59 -3.62 1.27 0.30
CA ILE A 59 -3.37 2.05 -0.92
C ILE A 59 -2.52 3.28 -0.62
N GLY A 60 -2.75 3.96 0.51
CA GLY A 60 -1.92 5.09 0.95
C GLY A 60 -0.45 4.70 1.11
N ILE A 61 -0.18 3.57 1.77
CA ILE A 61 1.18 3.04 1.94
C ILE A 61 1.77 2.62 0.60
N LEU A 62 1.00 1.98 -0.28
CA LEU A 62 1.47 1.59 -1.62
C LEU A 62 1.86 2.80 -2.49
N ILE A 63 1.11 3.91 -2.38
CA ILE A 63 1.47 5.17 -3.06
C ILE A 63 2.84 5.67 -2.57
N ILE A 64 3.06 5.68 -1.26
CA ILE A 64 4.34 6.11 -0.68
C ILE A 64 5.47 5.21 -1.19
N ASP A 65 5.29 3.89 -1.14
CA ASP A 65 6.29 2.92 -1.58
C ASP A 65 6.64 3.06 -3.07
N GLN A 66 5.65 3.02 -3.97
CA GLN A 66 5.89 3.13 -5.41
C GLN A 66 6.42 4.50 -5.83
N THR A 67 6.10 5.57 -5.09
CA THR A 67 6.70 6.90 -5.32
C THR A 67 8.19 6.88 -4.96
N ARG A 68 8.57 6.26 -3.83
CA ARG A 68 9.98 6.14 -3.41
C ARG A 68 10.81 5.30 -4.37
N GLN A 69 10.19 4.30 -4.99
CA GLN A 69 10.82 3.46 -6.01
C GLN A 69 10.85 4.10 -7.41
N GLY A 70 10.21 5.26 -7.60
CA GLY A 70 10.11 5.92 -8.91
C GLY A 70 9.18 5.21 -9.90
N MET A 71 8.36 4.27 -9.42
CA MET A 71 7.41 3.49 -10.24
C MET A 71 6.15 4.30 -10.59
N ILE A 72 5.83 5.30 -9.77
CA ILE A 72 4.80 6.30 -10.04
C ILE A 72 5.34 7.70 -9.77
N SER A 73 4.81 8.70 -10.48
CA SER A 73 5.12 10.10 -10.21
C SER A 73 4.05 10.75 -9.32
N PRO A 74 4.43 11.73 -8.46
CA PRO A 74 3.47 12.62 -7.85
C PRO A 74 2.60 13.30 -8.91
N ARG A 75 1.30 13.44 -8.64
CA ARG A 75 0.33 14.01 -9.59
C ARG A 75 -0.52 15.08 -8.94
N LYS A 76 -1.11 15.95 -9.77
CA LYS A 76 -2.03 16.99 -9.32
C LYS A 76 -3.20 16.35 -8.55
N GLY A 77 -3.46 16.86 -7.35
CA GLY A 77 -4.50 16.35 -6.45
C GLY A 77 -4.11 15.10 -5.61
N GLY A 78 -2.97 14.47 -5.90
CA GLY A 78 -2.42 13.37 -5.08
C GLY A 78 -3.46 12.29 -4.79
N TRP A 79 -3.67 11.99 -3.50
CA TRP A 79 -4.69 11.03 -3.03
C TRP A 79 -6.11 11.35 -3.53
N PHE A 80 -6.47 12.64 -3.65
CA PHE A 80 -7.81 13.08 -4.01
C PHE A 80 -8.13 12.97 -5.49
N GLY A 81 -7.16 12.61 -6.33
CA GLY A 81 -7.40 12.51 -7.76
C GLY A 81 -7.35 13.85 -8.49
N ILE A 82 -7.48 13.79 -9.82
CA ILE A 82 -7.68 14.97 -10.65
C ILE A 82 -9.19 15.18 -10.75
N GLU A 83 -9.71 16.24 -10.14
CA GLU A 83 -11.11 16.64 -10.36
C GLU A 83 -11.33 16.88 -11.87
N THR A 84 -12.05 15.99 -12.53
CA THR A 84 -12.71 16.33 -13.79
C THR A 84 -13.94 17.15 -13.40
N ARG A 85 -13.80 18.48 -13.35
CA ARG A 85 -14.96 19.38 -13.31
C ARG A 85 -15.88 18.93 -14.45
N GLY A 86 -17.09 18.47 -14.10
CA GLY A 86 -18.02 17.89 -15.05
C GLY A 86 -18.23 18.81 -16.24
N GLU A 87 -17.90 18.30 -17.43
CA GLU A 87 -18.53 18.76 -18.67
C GLU A 87 -20.00 18.37 -18.55
N THR A 88 -20.79 19.24 -17.93
CA THR A 88 -22.24 19.20 -18.07
C THR A 88 -22.56 19.72 -19.46
N ILE A 89 -23.02 18.79 -20.31
CA ILE A 89 -23.63 19.03 -21.62
C ILE A 89 -24.87 19.93 -21.48
#